data_AF-A0A8S3K9V9-F1
#
_entry.id   AF-A0A8S3K9V9-F1
#
_cell.length_a   1.000
_cell.length_b   1.000
_cell.length_c   1.000
_cell.angle_alpha   90.00
_cell.angle_beta   90.00
_cell.angle_gamma   90.00
#
_symmetry.space_group_name_H-M   'P 1'
#
loop_
_entity.id
_entity.type
_entity.pdbx_description
1 polymer ?
#
loop_
_entity_poly.entity_id
_entity_poly.type
_entity_poly.pdbx_seq_one_letter_code
_entity_poly.pdbx_strand_id
1 'polypeptide(L)' 'IVIPHYYANAISVLVDSGNGTVGRLVSLTSGYTPTIAIVGGINLDNRIDFAVANYGSSTVGIYLNTCA' A
#
# COMPACT_ATOMS: atom_id res chain seq x y z
N ILE A 1 4.81 0.78 6.20
CA ILE A 1 5.24 -0.51 5.58
C ILE A 1 4.09 -1.03 4.73
N VAL A 2 4.35 -1.58 3.53
CA VAL A 2 3.32 -2.15 2.66
C VAL A 2 3.64 -3.61 2.39
N ILE A 3 2.66 -4.50 2.59
CA ILE A 3 2.81 -5.96 2.45
C ILE A 3 1.74 -6.46 1.48
N PRO A 4 2.09 -6.91 0.28
CA PRO A 4 1.16 -7.56 -0.64
C PRO A 4 0.88 -9.01 -0.23
N HIS A 5 -0.39 -9.42 -0.30
CA HIS A 5 -0.82 -10.79 -0.01
C HIS A 5 -1.11 -11.55 -1.30
N TYR A 6 -0.13 -12.34 -1.75
CA TYR A 6 -0.15 -13.04 -3.03
C TYR A 6 -1.46 -13.81 -3.31
N TYR A 7 -2.06 -14.46 -2.31
CA TYR A 7 -3.29 -15.26 -2.49
C TYR A 7 -4.59 -14.59 -2.03
N ALA A 8 -4.53 -13.38 -1.48
CA ALA A 8 -5.69 -12.77 -0.82
C ALA A 8 -6.25 -11.52 -1.53
N ASN A 9 -5.68 -11.14 -2.69
CA ASN A 9 -6.08 -9.93 -3.43
C ASN A 9 -6.16 -8.68 -2.54
N ALA A 10 -5.25 -8.62 -1.59
CA ALA A 10 -5.23 -7.62 -0.54
C ALA A 10 -3.79 -7.19 -0.27
N ILE A 11 -3.66 -6.02 0.33
CA ILE A 11 -2.41 -5.51 0.87
C ILE A 11 -2.64 -5.08 2.32
N SER A 12 -1.60 -5.18 3.15
CA SER A 12 -1.59 -4.62 4.49
C SER A 12 -0.63 -3.44 4.55
N VAL A 13 -1.11 -2.33 5.07
CA VAL A 13 -0.36 -1.11 5.27
C VAL A 13 -0.21 -0.88 6.76
N LEU A 14 1.02 -0.91 7.26
CA LEU A 14 1.32 -0.43 8.61
C LEU A 14 1.46 1.09 8.53
N VAL A 15 0.51 1.78 9.15
CA VAL A 15 0.46 3.23 9.26
C VAL A 15 1.00 3.63 10.63
N ASP A 16 2.15 4.28 10.64
CA ASP A 16 2.76 4.79 11.87
C ASP A 16 1.87 5.87 12.51
N SER A 17 1.81 5.85 13.85
CA SER A 17 1.11 6.86 14.65
C SER A 17 2.04 7.99 15.15
N GLY A 18 3.34 7.93 14.83
CA GLY A 18 4.31 8.99 15.11
C GLY A 18 4.72 9.10 16.57
N ASN A 19 4.25 8.21 17.44
CA ASN A 19 4.50 8.20 18.88
C ASN A 19 5.51 7.12 19.32
N GLY A 20 6.22 6.50 18.37
CA GLY A 20 7.20 5.44 18.63
C GLY A 20 6.61 4.07 18.94
N THR A 21 5.30 3.88 18.79
CA THR A 21 4.64 2.56 18.92
C THR A 21 4.41 1.90 17.56
N VAL A 22 4.16 0.59 17.56
CA VAL A 22 3.74 -0.12 16.35
C VAL A 22 2.39 0.45 15.91
N GLY A 23 2.39 1.06 14.74
CA GLY A 23 1.22 1.71 14.15
C GLY A 23 0.04 0.77 13.88
N ARG A 24 -1.05 1.33 13.36
CA ARG A 24 -2.25 0.57 13.02
C ARG A 24 -2.04 -0.17 11.69
N LEU A 25 -2.41 -1.44 11.65
CA LEU A 25 -2.47 -2.19 10.40
C LEU A 25 -3.81 -1.90 9.69
N VAL A 26 -3.74 -1.43 8.46
CA VAL A 26 -4.89 -1.19 7.58
C VAL A 26 -4.83 -2.20 6.45
N SER A 27 -5.92 -2.91 6.17
CA SER A 27 -6.03 -3.77 4.99
C SER A 27 -6.75 -3.02 3.88
N LEU A 28 -6.19 -3.06 2.68
CA LEU A 28 -6.78 -2.47 1.48
C LEU A 28 -6.91 -3.54 0.40
N THR A 29 -7.94 -3.42 -0.42
CA THR A 29 -8.15 -4.29 -1.58
C THR A 29 -7.11 -3.98 -2.66
N SER A 30 -6.64 -5.01 -3.35
CA SER A 30 -5.75 -4.89 -4.51
C SER A 30 -6.31 -5.63 -5.72
N GLY A 31 -5.56 -5.63 -6.83
CA GLY A 31 -5.78 -6.57 -7.92
C GLY A 31 -5.33 -7.99 -7.56
N TYR A 32 -5.39 -8.89 -8.55
CA TYR A 32 -5.04 -10.31 -8.37
C TYR A 32 -3.55 -10.55 -8.29
N THR A 33 -3.16 -11.47 -7.38
CA THR A 33 -1.77 -11.84 -7.09
C THR A 33 -0.84 -10.62 -6.99
N PRO A 34 -1.06 -9.74 -5.99
CA PRO A 34 -0.14 -8.64 -5.74
C PRO A 34 1.22 -9.20 -5.35
N THR A 35 2.30 -8.71 -5.97
CA THR A 35 3.66 -9.27 -5.79
C THR A 35 4.64 -8.27 -5.21
N ILE A 36 4.61 -7.04 -5.71
CA ILE A 36 5.60 -6.01 -5.38
C ILE A 36 4.87 -4.73 -5.01
N ALA A 37 5.32 -4.10 -3.93
CA ALA A 37 4.89 -2.76 -3.53
C ALA A 37 6.10 -1.80 -3.52
N ILE A 38 5.89 -0.59 -4.03
CA ILE A 38 6.85 0.51 -3.94
C ILE A 38 6.22 1.68 -3.20
N VAL A 39 7.02 2.40 -2.42
CA VAL A 39 6.57 3.50 -1.56
C VAL A 39 7.31 4.77 -1.96
N GLY A 40 6.61 5.90 -2.09
CA GLY A 40 7.21 7.18 -2.49
C GLY A 40 6.17 8.28 -2.69
N GLY A 41 6.61 9.51 -2.95
CA GLY A 41 5.70 10.60 -3.32
C GLY A 41 5.28 10.44 -4.78
N ILE A 42 4.06 9.94 -5.02
CA ILE A 42 3.57 9.63 -6.37
C ILE A 42 2.82 10.84 -6.95
N ASN A 43 1.99 11.50 -6.16
CA ASN A 43 1.20 12.66 -6.59
C ASN A 43 1.82 14.02 -6.19
N LEU A 44 2.99 14.02 -5.54
CA LEU A 44 3.73 15.20 -5.09
C LEU A 44 2.98 16.10 -4.10
N ASP A 45 2.08 15.55 -3.28
CA ASP A 45 1.33 16.31 -2.27
C ASP A 45 2.02 16.40 -0.89
N ASN A 46 3.33 16.14 -0.85
CA ASN A 46 4.15 16.01 0.36
C ASN A 46 3.75 14.88 1.31
N ARG A 47 2.88 13.95 0.88
CA ARG A 47 2.63 12.69 1.60
C ARG A 47 3.27 11.52 0.87
N ILE A 48 3.51 10.46 1.65
CA ILE A 48 4.04 9.21 1.12
C ILE A 48 2.89 8.36 0.64
N ASP A 49 2.87 8.09 -0.66
CA ASP A 49 1.95 7.20 -1.36
C ASP A 49 2.61 5.84 -1.61
N PHE A 50 1.90 4.95 -2.29
CA PHE A 50 2.48 3.69 -2.77
C PHE A 50 1.76 3.13 -3.99
N ALA A 51 2.48 2.29 -4.73
CA ALA A 51 1.97 1.54 -5.87
C ALA A 51 2.20 0.04 -5.70
N VAL A 52 1.28 -0.78 -6.22
CA VAL A 52 1.34 -2.23 -6.12
C VAL A 52 1.17 -2.85 -7.52
N ALA A 53 2.10 -3.72 -7.90
CA ALA A 53 1.99 -4.52 -9.11
C ALA A 53 1.13 -5.76 -8.83
N ASN A 54 0.05 -5.93 -9.60
CA ASN A 54 -0.89 -7.04 -9.48
C ASN A 54 -0.68 -8.02 -10.65
N TYR A 55 0.20 -9.01 -10.45
CA TYR A 55 0.66 -9.91 -11.51
C TYR A 55 -0.49 -10.60 -12.25
N GLY A 56 -1.40 -11.27 -11.52
CA GLY A 56 -2.45 -12.08 -12.11
C GLY A 56 -3.61 -11.29 -12.70
N SER A 57 -3.66 -9.97 -12.46
CA SER A 57 -4.62 -9.10 -13.16
C SER A 57 -3.97 -8.25 -14.26
N SER A 58 -2.63 -8.28 -14.39
CA SER A 58 -1.88 -7.41 -15.32
C SER A 58 -2.18 -5.91 -15.11
N THR A 59 -2.34 -5.48 -13.85
CA THR A 59 -2.61 -4.08 -13.51
C THR A 59 -1.63 -3.55 -12.47
N VAL A 60 -1.57 -2.22 -12.34
CA VAL A 60 -0.90 -1.52 -11.24
C VAL A 60 -1.95 -0.74 -10.45
N GLY A 61 -2.01 -0.95 -9.13
CA GLY A 61 -2.84 -0.14 -8.23
C GLY A 61 -2.03 1.01 -7.65
N ILE A 62 -2.59 2.22 -7.68
CA ILE A 62 -2.02 3.42 -7.03
C ILE A 62 -2.88 3.75 -5.82
N TYR A 63 -2.23 3.96 -4.68
CA TYR A 63 -2.89 4.26 -3.41
C TYR A 63 -2.32 5.56 -2.87
N LEU A 64 -3.17 6.58 -2.83
CA LEU A 64 -2.81 7.91 -2.36
C LEU A 64 -3.06 8.02 -0.86
N ASN A 65 -2.11 8.59 -0.14
CA ASN A 65 -2.28 8.85 1.27
C ASN A 65 -3.07 10.14 1.48
N THR A 66 -4.33 10.00 1.89
CA THR A 66 -5.23 11.13 2.16
C THR A 66 -5.39 11.41 3.65
N CYS A 67 -4.60 10.78 4.52
CA CYS A 67 -4.62 11.09 5.95
C CYS A 67 -4.19 12.56 6.15
N ALA A 68 -4.90 13.25 7.04
CA ALA A 68 -4.62 14.62 7.45
C ALA A 68 -3.63 14.65 8.62
#